data_AF-A0A8H3D4S2-F1
#
_entry.id   AF-A0A8H3D4S2-F1
#
_cell.length_a   1.000
_cell.length_b   1.000
_cell.length_c   1.000
_cell.angle_alpha   90.00
_cell.angle_beta   90.00
_cell.angle_gamma   90.00
#
_symmetry.space_group_name_H-M   'P 1'
#
loop_
_entity.id
_entity.type
_entity.pdbx_description
1 polymer ?
#
loop_
_entity_poly.entity_id
_entity_poly.type
_entity_poly.pdbx_seq_one_letter_code
_entity_poly.pdbx_strand_id
1 'polypeptide(L)'
;MPNAARIIYFTFQLFGFVTLPFLTFTFLFCPSTVKRHPSLPNNTFLWTLSSLAGSLLLFTRQLDGPDPSHVLCQAQSAIVLAQPPGMSAAALTVVWKVWSLTWSVRTNAVISKEPVWLSITLLAFPWLIWIALSVVFAVTQVNSRVYRSAFYCTSDNETLGLVSGVLAAVLLILCLIFQAWTVILVYRRYRKSRRLGRAEVGDVSVPFLARIIAFALFILVALALSFVAAISTFALEVPDIIIASIGVVIFLIFASQEDVLVAWRIIRPKSSEPLRPEGGQHSSSGHISDPQSIESHLSPSTLALASHKGDHHELQPSPTNHRFESDVESEATATSSCQV
;
A
#
# COMPACT_ATOMS: atom_id res chain seq x y z
N MET A 1 -30.21 25.50 6.90
CA MET A 1 -29.53 24.22 6.60
C MET A 1 -27.99 24.23 6.71
N PRO A 2 -27.23 25.35 6.79
CA PRO A 2 -25.75 25.29 6.77
C PRO A 2 -25.14 24.64 8.03
N ASN A 3 -25.86 24.63 9.16
CA ASN A 3 -25.33 24.09 10.41
C ASN A 3 -25.12 22.56 10.37
N ALA A 4 -26.01 21.80 9.72
CA ALA A 4 -25.90 20.34 9.67
C ALA A 4 -24.72 19.90 8.81
N ALA A 5 -24.56 20.48 7.62
CA ALA A 5 -23.44 20.23 6.73
C ALA A 5 -22.09 20.51 7.43
N ARG A 6 -22.02 21.64 8.15
CA ARG A 6 -20.84 22.04 8.91
C ARG A 6 -20.51 21.05 10.04
N ILE A 7 -21.51 20.61 10.80
CA ILE A 7 -21.31 19.61 11.87
C ILE A 7 -20.77 18.31 11.26
N ILE A 8 -21.36 17.84 10.16
CA ILE A 8 -20.92 16.60 9.48
C ILE A 8 -19.48 16.74 8.99
N TYR A 9 -19.16 17.84 8.30
CA TYR A 9 -17.82 18.13 7.79
C TYR A 9 -16.77 18.06 8.90
N PHE A 10 -16.95 18.83 9.99
CA PHE A 10 -15.98 18.85 11.08
C PHE A 10 -15.93 17.55 11.86
N THR A 11 -17.06 16.82 11.97
CA THR A 11 -17.05 15.49 12.59
C THR A 11 -16.14 14.54 11.82
N PHE A 12 -16.23 14.53 10.48
CA PHE A 12 -15.34 13.69 9.67
C PHE A 12 -13.88 14.14 9.73
N GLN A 13 -13.62 15.45 9.71
CA GLN A 13 -12.25 15.95 9.84
C GLN A 13 -11.63 15.61 11.21
N LEU A 14 -12.37 15.81 12.31
CA LEU A 14 -11.91 15.44 13.64
C LEU A 14 -11.71 13.93 13.78
N PHE A 15 -12.60 13.13 13.19
CA PHE A 15 -12.41 11.68 13.14
C PHE A 15 -11.10 11.32 12.43
N GLY A 16 -10.83 11.89 11.25
CA GLY A 16 -9.58 11.67 10.52
C GLY A 16 -8.36 12.12 11.33
N PHE A 17 -8.43 13.30 11.95
CA PHE A 17 -7.37 13.86 12.78
C PHE A 17 -7.03 13.00 14.00
N VAL A 18 -8.00 12.32 14.61
CA VAL A 18 -7.76 11.48 15.81
C VAL A 18 -7.40 10.04 15.43
N THR A 19 -8.13 9.44 14.50
CA THR A 19 -8.01 8.00 14.21
C THR A 19 -6.84 7.66 13.30
N LEU A 20 -6.44 8.54 12.38
CA LEU A 20 -5.31 8.29 11.49
C LEU A 20 -3.95 8.36 12.20
N PRO A 21 -3.70 9.26 13.17
CA PRO A 21 -2.50 9.18 14.00
C PRO A 21 -2.46 7.91 14.84
N PHE A 22 -3.58 7.52 15.44
CA PHE A 22 -3.66 6.27 16.18
C PHE A 22 -3.27 5.06 15.32
N LEU A 23 -3.78 5.02 14.08
CA LEU A 23 -3.39 4.01 13.10
C LEU A 23 -1.91 4.12 12.69
N THR A 24 -1.41 5.34 12.48
CA THR A 24 0.01 5.61 12.15
C THR A 24 0.93 5.11 13.27
N PHE A 25 0.61 5.43 14.52
CA PHE A 25 1.33 4.96 15.70
C PHE A 25 1.26 3.44 15.82
N THR A 26 0.14 2.81 15.48
CA THR A 26 0.05 1.35 15.43
C THR A 26 1.05 0.77 14.43
N PHE A 27 1.21 1.37 13.25
CA PHE A 27 2.20 0.91 12.26
C PHE A 27 3.65 1.13 12.71
N LEU A 28 3.93 2.21 13.45
CA LEU A 28 5.28 2.54 13.92
C LEU A 28 5.70 1.71 15.14
N PHE A 29 4.80 1.51 16.11
CA PHE A 29 5.12 0.88 17.39
C PHE A 29 4.84 -0.63 17.44
N CYS A 30 4.11 -1.20 16.47
CA CYS A 30 3.88 -2.64 16.37
C CYS A 30 4.58 -3.28 15.15
N PRO A 31 5.90 -3.07 14.92
CA PRO A 31 6.60 -3.55 13.71
C PRO A 31 6.72 -5.08 13.66
N SER A 32 6.74 -5.75 14.82
CA SER A 32 6.84 -7.21 14.92
C SER A 32 5.64 -7.92 14.28
N THR A 33 4.46 -7.31 14.36
CA THR A 33 3.21 -7.85 13.82
C THR A 33 3.00 -7.39 12.37
N VAL A 34 3.59 -6.27 11.98
CA VAL A 34 3.26 -5.56 10.74
C VAL A 34 4.52 -5.21 9.95
N LYS A 35 5.11 -6.19 9.24
CA LYS A 35 6.20 -5.92 8.28
C LYS A 35 5.63 -5.19 7.05
N ARG A 36 5.51 -3.87 7.13
CA ARG A 36 4.94 -3.06 6.05
C ARG A 36 5.88 -2.00 5.57
N HIS A 37 5.64 -1.62 4.32
CA HIS A 37 6.36 -0.55 3.68
C HIS A 37 6.01 0.80 4.34
N PRO A 38 6.99 1.71 4.54
CA PRO A 38 6.78 3.02 5.17
C PRO A 38 5.79 3.93 4.43
N SER A 39 5.39 3.61 3.20
CA SER A 39 4.42 4.41 2.44
C SER A 39 3.04 4.49 3.10
N LEU A 40 2.61 3.45 3.82
CA LEU A 40 1.32 3.45 4.51
C LEU A 40 1.27 4.44 5.68
N PRO A 41 2.15 4.35 6.70
CA PRO A 41 2.16 5.31 7.79
C PRO A 41 2.44 6.75 7.31
N ASN A 42 3.28 6.90 6.27
CA ASN A 42 3.53 8.21 5.66
C ASN A 42 2.26 8.84 5.09
N ASN A 43 1.46 8.05 4.36
CA ASN A 43 0.22 8.56 3.78
C ASN A 43 -0.83 8.85 4.86
N THR A 44 -1.03 7.97 5.84
CA THR A 44 -1.98 8.24 6.93
C THR A 44 -1.59 9.48 7.74
N PHE A 45 -0.29 9.74 7.90
CA PHE A 45 0.20 10.97 8.51
C PHE A 45 -0.10 12.21 7.64
N LEU A 46 0.10 12.15 6.32
CA LEU A 46 -0.26 13.24 5.42
C LEU A 46 -1.77 13.56 5.47
N TRP A 47 -2.62 12.53 5.49
CA TRP A 47 -4.07 12.68 5.66
C TRP A 47 -4.45 13.28 7.02
N THR A 48 -3.70 12.98 8.09
CA THR A 48 -3.88 13.63 9.39
C THR A 48 -3.67 15.14 9.28
N LEU A 49 -2.56 15.56 8.65
CA LEU A 49 -2.25 16.98 8.49
C LEU A 49 -3.28 17.68 7.60
N SER A 50 -3.82 16.96 6.61
CA SER A 50 -4.96 17.42 5.81
C SER A 50 -6.16 17.76 6.68
N SER A 51 -6.55 16.84 7.56
CA SER A 51 -7.68 17.02 8.46
C SER A 51 -7.44 18.13 9.49
N LEU A 52 -6.21 18.29 9.96
CA LEU A 52 -5.80 19.41 10.79
C LEU A 52 -5.97 20.75 10.06
N ALA A 53 -5.47 20.86 8.83
CA ALA A 53 -5.58 22.06 8.00
C ALA A 53 -7.04 22.45 7.72
N GLY A 54 -7.89 21.46 7.39
CA GLY A 54 -9.33 21.66 7.23
C GLY A 54 -10.04 22.11 8.52
N SER A 55 -9.47 21.81 9.69
CA SER A 55 -10.05 22.12 11.00
C SER A 55 -9.48 23.39 11.66
N LEU A 56 -8.60 24.15 10.99
CA LEU A 56 -7.93 25.31 11.60
C LEU A 56 -8.90 26.39 12.08
N LEU A 57 -9.98 26.69 11.34
CA LEU A 57 -10.99 27.67 11.77
C LEU A 57 -11.74 27.22 13.03
N LEU A 58 -11.96 25.91 13.17
CA LEU A 58 -12.58 25.34 14.36
C LEU A 58 -11.65 25.49 15.57
N PHE A 59 -10.37 25.14 15.42
CA PHE A 59 -9.40 25.23 16.52
C PHE A 59 -9.08 26.67 16.94
N THR A 60 -9.10 27.61 16.00
CA THR A 60 -8.89 29.04 16.28
C THR A 60 -10.15 29.75 16.78
N ARG A 61 -11.30 29.06 16.83
CA ARG A 61 -12.62 29.61 17.20
C ARG A 61 -13.06 30.78 16.31
N GLN A 62 -12.58 30.85 15.07
CA GLN A 62 -12.94 31.89 14.09
C GLN A 62 -14.03 31.43 13.11
N LEU A 63 -14.73 30.34 13.44
CA LEU A 63 -15.76 29.75 12.59
C LEU A 63 -17.02 30.64 12.45
N ASP A 64 -17.53 31.17 13.56
CA ASP A 64 -18.74 32.02 13.62
C ASP A 64 -18.44 33.48 14.02
N GLY A 65 -17.16 33.82 14.13
CA GLY A 65 -16.70 35.12 14.58
C GLY A 65 -16.62 36.20 13.48
N PRO A 66 -16.05 37.37 13.82
CA PRO A 66 -15.61 38.36 12.83
C PRO A 66 -14.63 37.71 11.84
N ASP A 67 -14.38 38.39 10.72
CA ASP A 67 -13.55 37.84 9.65
C ASP A 67 -12.20 37.32 10.19
N PRO A 68 -11.79 36.10 9.78
CA PRO A 68 -10.57 35.50 10.29
C PRO A 68 -9.36 36.34 9.92
N SER A 69 -8.29 36.25 10.70
CA SER A 69 -7.06 36.98 10.39
C SER A 69 -6.59 36.65 8.97
N HIS A 70 -6.24 37.66 8.18
CA HIS A 70 -5.90 37.49 6.76
C HIS A 70 -4.80 36.44 6.56
N VAL A 71 -3.77 36.45 7.42
CA VAL A 71 -2.65 35.50 7.37
C VAL A 71 -3.11 34.05 7.60
N LEU A 72 -3.98 33.82 8.59
CA LEU A 72 -4.55 32.48 8.83
C LEU A 72 -5.39 32.02 7.64
N CYS A 73 -6.21 32.92 7.10
CA CYS A 73 -7.12 32.61 6.01
C CYS A 73 -6.35 32.27 4.73
N GLN A 74 -5.31 33.05 4.41
CA GLN A 74 -4.39 32.82 3.30
C GLN A 74 -3.59 31.52 3.46
N ALA A 75 -3.06 31.25 4.66
CA ALA A 75 -2.34 30.01 4.92
C ALA A 75 -3.26 28.79 4.78
N GLN A 76 -4.47 28.84 5.34
CA GLN A 76 -5.43 27.76 5.24
C GLN A 76 -5.88 27.55 3.79
N SER A 77 -6.22 28.61 3.05
CA SER A 77 -6.63 28.51 1.65
C SER A 77 -5.55 27.90 0.79
N ALA A 78 -4.29 28.31 0.96
CA ALA A 78 -3.17 27.75 0.21
C ALA A 78 -2.96 26.26 0.50
N ILE A 79 -3.00 25.86 1.78
CA ILE A 79 -2.81 24.47 2.19
C ILE A 79 -3.95 23.59 1.68
N VAL A 80 -5.21 24.00 1.87
CA VAL A 80 -6.40 23.26 1.44
C VAL A 80 -6.42 23.12 -0.08
N LEU A 81 -6.06 24.18 -0.81
CA LEU A 81 -6.01 24.15 -2.26
C LEU A 81 -4.92 23.21 -2.79
N ALA A 82 -3.82 23.02 -2.06
CA ALA A 82 -2.78 22.06 -2.41
C ALA A 82 -3.14 20.60 -2.04
N GLN A 83 -4.17 20.37 -1.23
CA GLN A 83 -4.55 19.02 -0.79
C GLN A 83 -4.90 18.08 -1.94
N PRO A 84 -5.79 18.42 -2.91
CA PRO A 84 -6.17 17.48 -3.96
C PRO A 84 -4.98 16.83 -4.70
N PRO A 85 -3.99 17.58 -5.24
CA PRO A 85 -2.83 16.96 -5.88
C PRO A 85 -1.91 16.24 -4.89
N GLY A 86 -1.68 16.78 -3.69
CA GLY A 86 -0.85 16.12 -2.67
C GLY A 86 -1.41 14.77 -2.22
N MET A 87 -2.73 14.70 -2.00
CA MET A 87 -3.44 13.49 -1.61
C MET A 87 -3.54 12.48 -2.77
N SER A 88 -3.72 12.96 -4.00
CA SER A 88 -3.70 12.11 -5.20
C SER A 88 -2.30 11.51 -5.43
N ALA A 89 -1.25 12.27 -5.17
CA ALA A 89 0.13 11.77 -5.16
C ALA A 89 0.33 10.70 -4.08
N ALA A 90 -0.19 10.91 -2.87
CA ALA A 90 -0.13 9.92 -1.80
C ALA A 90 -0.87 8.63 -2.20
N ALA A 91 -2.08 8.74 -2.76
CA ALA A 91 -2.82 7.60 -3.30
C ALA A 91 -2.00 6.84 -4.37
N LEU A 92 -1.35 7.57 -5.29
CA LEU A 92 -0.53 6.99 -6.34
C LEU A 92 0.63 6.17 -5.78
N THR A 93 1.30 6.64 -4.72
CA THR A 93 2.41 5.90 -4.09
C THR A 93 1.97 4.55 -3.52
N VAL A 94 0.78 4.48 -2.91
CA VAL A 94 0.22 3.22 -2.39
C VAL A 94 -0.17 2.29 -3.53
N VAL A 95 -0.85 2.81 -4.55
CA VAL A 95 -1.26 2.02 -5.72
C VAL A 95 -0.04 1.49 -6.46
N TRP A 96 0.96 2.34 -6.69
CA TRP A 96 2.22 1.96 -7.32
C TRP A 96 2.90 0.83 -6.54
N LYS A 97 2.98 0.94 -5.21
CA LYS A 97 3.60 -0.10 -4.39
C LYS A 97 2.85 -1.42 -4.49
N VAL A 98 1.53 -1.38 -4.39
CA VAL A 98 0.66 -2.56 -4.55
C VAL A 98 0.83 -3.21 -5.92
N TRP A 99 0.87 -2.40 -6.97
CA TRP A 99 1.12 -2.85 -8.34
C TRP A 99 2.50 -3.49 -8.50
N SER A 100 3.56 -2.83 -8.00
CA SER A 100 4.95 -3.32 -8.04
C SER A 100 5.10 -4.68 -7.35
N LEU A 101 4.53 -4.83 -6.15
CA LEU A 101 4.53 -6.11 -5.42
C LEU A 101 3.80 -7.20 -6.21
N THR A 102 2.64 -6.87 -6.79
CA THR A 102 1.86 -7.81 -7.62
C THR A 102 2.62 -8.23 -8.88
N TRP A 103 3.35 -7.28 -9.49
CA TRP A 103 4.15 -7.51 -10.68
C TRP A 103 5.40 -8.36 -10.41
N SER A 104 6.11 -8.10 -9.31
CA SER A 104 7.28 -8.88 -8.89
C SER A 104 6.91 -10.35 -8.68
N VAL A 105 5.79 -10.62 -8.00
CA VAL A 105 5.31 -11.99 -7.79
C VAL A 105 4.94 -12.67 -9.12
N ARG A 106 4.45 -11.94 -10.11
CA ARG A 106 4.09 -12.50 -11.41
C ARG A 106 5.31 -12.89 -12.24
N THR A 107 6.35 -12.07 -12.23
CA THR A 107 7.50 -12.25 -13.12
C THR A 107 8.44 -13.34 -12.65
N ASN A 108 8.22 -13.93 -11.45
CA ASN A 108 9.20 -14.78 -10.76
C ASN A 108 10.60 -14.14 -10.75
N ALA A 109 10.68 -12.82 -10.98
CA ALA A 109 11.92 -12.10 -10.92
C ALA A 109 12.34 -12.22 -9.47
N VAL A 110 13.37 -13.03 -9.23
CA VAL A 110 14.06 -13.20 -7.94
C VAL A 110 14.05 -11.83 -7.30
N ILE A 111 13.35 -11.72 -6.16
CA ILE A 111 12.98 -10.47 -5.47
C ILE A 111 14.16 -9.50 -5.56
N SER A 112 14.19 -8.71 -6.63
CA SER A 112 15.29 -7.79 -6.85
C SER A 112 15.02 -6.71 -5.83
N LYS A 113 15.93 -6.58 -4.87
CA LYS A 113 15.79 -5.61 -3.77
C LYS A 113 15.42 -4.29 -4.42
N GLU A 114 14.24 -3.78 -4.09
CA GLU A 114 13.79 -2.50 -4.60
C GLU A 114 14.87 -1.48 -4.25
N PRO A 115 15.37 -0.72 -5.23
CA PRO A 115 16.48 0.16 -4.94
C PRO A 115 16.01 1.24 -3.96
N VAL A 116 16.80 1.47 -2.91
CA VAL A 116 16.44 2.34 -1.78
C VAL A 116 16.01 3.74 -2.24
N TRP A 117 16.65 4.28 -3.29
CA TRP A 117 16.31 5.59 -3.85
C TRP A 117 14.87 5.68 -4.36
N LEU A 118 14.32 4.59 -4.91
CA LEU A 118 12.95 4.55 -5.41
C LEU A 118 11.95 4.64 -4.25
N SER A 119 12.21 3.89 -3.17
CA SER A 119 11.39 3.93 -1.98
C SER A 119 11.43 5.31 -1.29
N ILE A 120 12.60 5.95 -1.22
CA ILE A 120 12.74 7.32 -0.70
C ILE A 120 11.97 8.31 -1.57
N THR A 121 12.11 8.22 -2.90
CA THR A 121 11.42 9.09 -3.86
C THR A 121 9.91 8.95 -3.73
N LEU A 122 9.39 7.72 -3.67
CA LEU A 122 7.97 7.45 -3.46
C LEU A 122 7.46 8.04 -2.13
N LEU A 123 8.27 8.01 -1.07
CA LEU A 123 7.89 8.56 0.22
C LEU A 123 7.85 10.09 0.21
N ALA A 124 8.84 10.72 -0.41
CA ALA A 124 9.00 12.17 -0.47
C ALA A 124 8.04 12.83 -1.47
N PHE A 125 7.71 12.16 -2.57
CA PHE A 125 6.88 12.69 -3.66
C PHE A 125 5.60 13.42 -3.22
N PRO A 126 4.71 12.84 -2.40
CA PRO A 126 3.47 13.52 -2.00
C PRO A 126 3.73 14.74 -1.11
N TRP A 127 4.77 14.71 -0.27
CA TRP A 127 5.17 15.86 0.55
C TRP A 127 5.70 17.00 -0.30
N LEU A 128 6.56 16.70 -1.26
CA LEU A 128 7.12 17.69 -2.16
C LEU A 128 6.01 18.38 -2.96
N ILE A 129 5.06 17.62 -3.52
CA ILE A 129 3.90 18.20 -4.22
C ILE A 129 3.08 19.07 -3.29
N TRP A 130 2.71 18.56 -2.11
CA TRP A 130 1.81 19.29 -1.21
C TRP A 130 2.45 20.56 -0.65
N ILE A 131 3.68 20.48 -0.14
CA ILE A 131 4.41 21.64 0.41
C ILE A 131 4.74 22.64 -0.68
N ALA A 132 5.27 22.20 -1.83
CA ALA A 132 5.64 23.13 -2.90
C ALA A 132 4.41 23.88 -3.44
N LEU A 133 3.29 23.19 -3.68
CA LEU A 133 2.05 23.83 -4.11
C LEU A 133 1.46 24.74 -3.04
N SER A 134 1.52 24.36 -1.75
CA SER A 134 1.07 25.22 -0.65
C SER A 134 1.86 26.53 -0.62
N VAL A 135 3.19 26.47 -0.78
CA VAL A 135 4.04 27.66 -0.83
C VAL A 135 3.74 28.52 -2.06
N VAL A 136 3.65 27.90 -3.23
CA VAL A 136 3.32 28.61 -4.48
C VAL A 136 1.96 29.30 -4.36
N PHE A 137 0.93 28.60 -3.87
CA PHE A 137 -0.41 29.15 -3.68
C PHE A 137 -0.44 30.25 -2.62
N ALA A 138 0.32 30.12 -1.53
CA ALA A 138 0.41 31.18 -0.53
C ALA A 138 1.03 32.46 -1.11
N VAL A 139 2.10 32.34 -1.90
CA VAL A 139 2.77 33.49 -2.54
C VAL A 139 1.87 34.13 -3.60
N THR A 140 1.18 33.34 -4.43
CA THR A 140 0.27 33.89 -5.46
C THR A 140 -0.96 34.56 -4.85
N GLN A 141 -1.41 34.10 -3.68
CA GLN A 141 -2.57 34.67 -2.98
C GLN A 141 -2.29 36.00 -2.26
N VAL A 142 -1.05 36.49 -2.20
CA VAL A 142 -0.71 37.76 -1.53
C VAL A 142 -1.51 38.95 -2.11
N ASN A 143 -1.82 38.90 -3.40
CA ASN A 143 -2.59 39.95 -4.10
C ASN A 143 -4.05 39.55 -4.39
N SER A 144 -4.47 38.35 -3.99
CA SER A 144 -5.82 37.82 -4.26
C SER A 144 -6.71 37.98 -3.03
N ARG A 145 -8.03 38.09 -3.24
CA ARG A 145 -8.96 38.22 -2.13
C ARG A 145 -9.23 36.84 -1.54
N VAL A 146 -8.77 36.62 -0.32
CA VAL A 146 -9.15 35.44 0.47
C VAL A 146 -10.39 35.75 1.30
N TYR A 147 -11.32 34.82 1.36
CA TYR A 147 -12.56 34.97 2.12
C TYR A 147 -12.98 33.64 2.75
N ARG A 148 -13.80 33.74 3.80
CA ARG A 148 -14.32 32.58 4.52
C ARG A 148 -15.42 31.90 3.71
N SER A 149 -15.23 30.64 3.33
CA SER A 149 -16.27 29.76 2.82
C SER A 149 -17.01 29.07 3.99
N ALA A 150 -17.94 28.15 3.70
CA ALA A 150 -18.77 27.48 4.70
C ALA A 150 -17.97 26.71 5.76
N PHE A 151 -16.83 26.12 5.36
CA PHE A 151 -16.01 25.21 6.18
C PHE A 151 -14.57 25.68 6.39
N TYR A 152 -13.98 26.34 5.40
CA TYR A 152 -12.58 26.78 5.38
C TYR A 152 -12.42 28.10 4.61
N CYS A 153 -11.24 28.71 4.66
CA CYS A 153 -10.92 29.87 3.83
C CYS A 153 -10.60 29.48 2.38
N THR A 154 -11.19 30.19 1.43
CA THR A 154 -10.95 30.00 -0.01
C THR A 154 -10.42 31.29 -0.64
N SER A 155 -9.81 31.16 -1.82
CA SER A 155 -9.37 32.29 -2.64
C SER A 155 -10.33 32.48 -3.80
N ASP A 156 -10.52 33.74 -4.22
CA ASP A 156 -11.25 34.12 -5.43
C ASP A 156 -10.54 33.76 -6.74
N ASN A 157 -9.29 33.26 -6.67
CA ASN A 157 -8.50 32.96 -7.85
C ASN A 157 -8.85 31.59 -8.44
N GLU A 158 -9.77 31.58 -9.40
CA GLU A 158 -10.22 30.39 -10.14
C GLU A 158 -9.07 29.61 -10.79
N THR A 159 -8.00 30.30 -11.19
CA THR A 159 -6.83 29.66 -11.83
C THR A 159 -6.14 28.69 -10.89
N LEU A 160 -6.04 29.04 -9.60
CA LEU A 160 -5.39 28.17 -8.62
C LEU A 160 -6.22 26.90 -8.36
N GLY A 161 -7.55 27.04 -8.30
CA GLY A 161 -8.50 25.92 -8.23
C GLY A 161 -8.40 25.01 -9.44
N LEU A 162 -8.38 25.57 -10.64
CA LEU A 162 -8.24 24.82 -11.89
C LEU A 162 -6.91 24.06 -11.94
N VAL A 163 -5.79 24.71 -11.63
CA VAL A 163 -4.45 24.07 -11.61
C VAL A 163 -4.42 22.91 -10.62
N SER A 164 -4.94 23.11 -9.40
CA SER A 164 -5.01 22.06 -8.39
C SER A 164 -5.86 20.87 -8.85
N GLY A 165 -7.05 21.15 -9.39
CA GLY A 165 -7.98 20.13 -9.89
C GLY A 165 -7.41 19.33 -11.06
N VAL A 166 -6.77 19.99 -12.03
CA VAL A 166 -6.14 19.32 -13.18
C VAL A 166 -4.98 18.43 -12.74
N LEU A 167 -4.10 18.91 -11.87
CA LEU A 167 -2.98 18.11 -11.34
C LEU A 167 -3.48 16.89 -10.55
N ALA A 168 -4.50 17.08 -9.71
CA ALA A 168 -5.14 15.98 -8.99
C ALA A 168 -5.74 14.95 -9.96
N ALA A 169 -6.50 15.40 -10.96
CA ALA A 169 -7.12 14.53 -11.96
C ALA A 169 -6.09 13.69 -12.72
N VAL A 170 -4.97 14.29 -13.16
CA VAL A 170 -3.87 13.56 -13.83
C VAL A 170 -3.32 12.45 -12.93
N LEU A 171 -3.04 12.75 -11.66
CA LEU A 171 -2.53 11.77 -10.69
C LEU A 171 -3.55 10.66 -10.39
N LEU A 172 -4.84 10.98 -10.28
CA LEU A 172 -5.91 10.00 -10.08
C LEU A 172 -6.13 9.12 -11.31
N ILE A 173 -6.01 9.64 -12.53
CA ILE A 173 -6.06 8.83 -13.76
C ILE A 173 -4.90 7.83 -13.77
N LEU A 174 -3.69 8.25 -13.41
CA LEU A 174 -2.56 7.33 -13.26
C LEU A 174 -2.85 6.26 -12.20
N CYS A 175 -3.45 6.62 -11.07
CA CYS A 175 -3.89 5.65 -10.06
C CYS A 175 -4.85 4.60 -10.64
N LEU A 176 -5.86 5.04 -11.40
CA LEU A 176 -6.84 4.13 -12.02
C LEU A 176 -6.19 3.19 -13.02
N ILE A 177 -5.22 3.65 -13.81
CA ILE A 177 -4.46 2.80 -14.74
C ILE A 177 -3.71 1.69 -13.98
N PHE A 178 -2.96 2.04 -12.93
CA PHE A 178 -2.24 1.05 -12.13
C PHE A 178 -3.16 0.11 -11.36
N GLN A 179 -4.31 0.60 -10.87
CA GLN A 179 -5.32 -0.23 -10.21
C GLN A 179 -5.96 -1.22 -11.18
N ALA A 180 -6.42 -0.75 -12.34
CA ALA A 180 -7.01 -1.60 -13.37
C ALA A 180 -6.00 -2.69 -13.77
N TRP A 181 -4.73 -2.31 -13.95
CA TRP A 181 -3.67 -3.26 -14.23
C TRP A 181 -3.50 -4.27 -13.08
N THR A 182 -3.42 -3.81 -11.83
CA THR A 182 -3.33 -4.68 -10.64
C THR A 182 -4.49 -5.68 -10.59
N VAL A 183 -5.73 -5.23 -10.79
CA VAL A 183 -6.92 -6.08 -10.82
C VAL A 183 -6.81 -7.12 -11.95
N ILE A 184 -6.37 -6.72 -13.14
CA ILE A 184 -6.15 -7.66 -14.25
C ILE A 184 -5.08 -8.71 -13.90
N LEU A 185 -3.99 -8.31 -13.25
CA LEU A 185 -2.92 -9.23 -12.82
C LEU A 185 -3.44 -10.23 -11.80
N VAL A 186 -4.11 -9.76 -10.75
CA VAL A 186 -4.69 -10.58 -9.70
C VAL A 186 -5.76 -11.51 -10.28
N TYR A 187 -6.65 -11.01 -11.12
CA TYR A 187 -7.71 -11.80 -11.76
C TYR A 187 -7.15 -12.89 -12.67
N ARG A 188 -6.13 -12.58 -13.48
CA ARG A 188 -5.46 -13.58 -14.33
C ARG A 188 -4.79 -14.67 -13.49
N ARG A 189 -4.14 -14.30 -12.38
CA ARG A 189 -3.54 -15.27 -11.45
C ARG A 189 -4.60 -16.14 -10.80
N TYR A 190 -5.64 -15.52 -10.25
CA TYR A 190 -6.78 -16.21 -9.65
C TYR A 190 -7.43 -17.21 -10.62
N ARG A 191 -7.62 -16.82 -11.88
CA ARG A 191 -8.17 -17.71 -12.92
C ARG A 191 -7.26 -18.90 -13.24
N LYS A 192 -5.94 -18.70 -13.32
CA LYS A 192 -4.98 -19.79 -13.54
C LYS A 192 -4.94 -20.74 -12.35
N SER A 193 -4.91 -20.19 -11.14
CA SER A 193 -4.90 -20.96 -9.91
C SER A 193 -6.15 -21.84 -9.77
N ARG A 194 -7.33 -21.31 -10.11
CA ARG A 194 -8.58 -22.10 -10.09
C ARG A 194 -8.54 -23.31 -11.04
N ARG A 195 -7.74 -23.28 -12.11
CA ARG A 195 -7.59 -24.40 -13.05
C ARG A 195 -6.64 -25.49 -12.55
N LEU A 196 -5.67 -25.15 -11.70
CA LEU A 196 -4.64 -26.08 -11.22
C LEU A 196 -5.03 -26.84 -9.94
N GLY A 197 -6.25 -26.64 -9.43
CA GLY A 197 -6.70 -27.27 -8.20
C GLY A 197 -6.37 -26.44 -6.96
N ARG A 198 -7.22 -26.58 -5.94
CA ARG A 198 -7.27 -25.71 -4.75
C ARG A 198 -6.12 -25.94 -3.75
N ALA A 199 -5.37 -27.04 -3.91
CA ALA A 199 -4.44 -27.52 -2.88
C ALA A 199 -3.13 -26.71 -2.77
N GLU A 200 -2.66 -26.07 -3.84
CA GLU A 200 -1.40 -25.31 -3.82
C GLU A 200 -1.56 -23.78 -3.89
N VAL A 201 -2.79 -23.30 -4.09
CA VAL A 201 -3.01 -21.87 -4.26
C VAL A 201 -3.08 -21.24 -2.88
N GLY A 202 -1.94 -20.72 -2.42
CA GLY A 202 -1.86 -19.87 -1.23
C GLY A 202 -3.01 -18.86 -1.21
N ASP A 203 -3.66 -18.76 -0.05
CA ASP A 203 -4.92 -18.06 0.16
C ASP A 203 -4.80 -16.60 -0.30
N VAL A 204 -5.22 -16.32 -1.54
CA VAL A 204 -5.30 -14.94 -2.04
C VAL A 204 -6.41 -14.30 -1.24
N SER A 205 -6.00 -13.55 -0.21
CA SER A 205 -6.93 -12.94 0.73
C SER A 205 -7.98 -12.09 0.00
N VAL A 206 -9.22 -12.58 -0.03
CA VAL A 206 -10.40 -11.83 -0.50
C VAL A 206 -10.45 -10.40 0.10
N PRO A 207 -10.07 -10.18 1.38
CA PRO A 207 -9.96 -8.84 1.94
C PRO A 207 -9.04 -7.89 1.17
N PHE A 208 -7.91 -8.36 0.62
CA PHE A 208 -7.00 -7.51 -0.15
C PHE A 208 -7.64 -7.01 -1.44
N LEU A 209 -8.33 -7.90 -2.18
CA LEU A 209 -9.05 -7.53 -3.39
C LEU A 209 -10.19 -6.55 -3.08
N ALA A 210 -10.95 -6.80 -2.02
CA ALA A 210 -12.03 -5.91 -1.58
C ALA A 210 -11.52 -4.49 -1.27
N ARG A 211 -10.35 -4.36 -0.62
CA ARG A 211 -9.72 -3.06 -0.36
C ARG A 211 -9.30 -2.34 -1.63
N ILE A 212 -8.72 -3.05 -2.61
CA ILE A 212 -8.34 -2.46 -3.90
C ILE A 212 -9.57 -1.92 -4.62
N ILE A 213 -10.66 -2.70 -4.65
CA ILE A 213 -11.92 -2.29 -5.30
C ILE A 213 -12.52 -1.08 -4.57
N ALA A 214 -12.60 -1.11 -3.24
CA ALA A 214 -13.09 0.02 -2.44
C ALA A 214 -12.29 1.29 -2.70
N PHE A 215 -10.96 1.18 -2.73
CA PHE A 215 -10.08 2.32 -3.01
C PHE A 215 -10.25 2.84 -4.45
N ALA A 216 -10.48 1.96 -5.43
CA ALA A 216 -10.74 2.34 -6.82
C ALA A 216 -12.09 3.06 -6.99
N LEU A 217 -13.16 2.56 -6.36
CA LEU A 217 -14.46 3.23 -6.33
C LEU A 217 -14.33 4.63 -5.72
N PHE A 218 -13.54 4.75 -4.66
CA PHE A 218 -13.29 6.04 -4.03
C PHE A 218 -12.58 7.04 -4.98
N ILE A 219 -11.54 6.59 -5.69
CA ILE A 219 -10.84 7.42 -6.69
C ILE A 219 -11.79 7.85 -7.81
N LEU A 220 -12.68 6.97 -8.27
CA LEU A 220 -13.68 7.30 -9.29
C LEU A 220 -14.63 8.41 -8.81
N VAL A 221 -15.08 8.35 -7.55
CA VAL A 221 -15.90 9.41 -6.95
C VAL A 221 -15.10 10.73 -6.89
N ALA A 222 -13.85 10.69 -6.41
CA ALA A 222 -13.00 11.88 -6.35
C ALA A 222 -12.75 12.51 -7.73
N LEU A 223 -12.53 11.69 -8.75
CA LEU A 223 -12.34 12.14 -10.13
C LEU A 223 -13.63 12.73 -10.70
N ALA A 224 -14.78 12.10 -10.46
CA ALA A 224 -16.08 12.63 -10.86
C ALA A 224 -16.37 13.98 -10.20
N LEU A 225 -16.07 14.12 -8.90
CA LEU A 225 -16.20 15.39 -8.19
C LEU A 225 -15.25 16.46 -8.74
N SER A 226 -14.01 16.09 -9.09
CA SER A 226 -13.04 17.01 -9.71
C SER A 226 -13.55 17.50 -11.07
N PHE A 227 -14.14 16.61 -11.87
CA PHE A 227 -14.75 16.97 -13.15
C PHE A 227 -15.97 17.86 -12.98
N VAL A 228 -16.87 17.52 -12.05
CA VAL A 228 -18.05 18.33 -11.73
C VAL A 228 -17.65 19.73 -11.26
N ALA A 229 -16.64 19.83 -10.39
CA ALA A 229 -16.10 21.11 -9.92
C ALA A 229 -15.45 21.93 -11.05
N ALA A 230 -14.88 21.28 -12.06
CA ALA A 230 -14.30 21.97 -13.22
C ALA A 230 -15.36 22.56 -14.17
N ILE A 231 -16.53 21.93 -14.30
CA ILE A 231 -17.59 22.38 -15.21
C ILE A 231 -18.67 23.24 -14.52
N SER A 232 -18.83 23.07 -13.21
CA SER A 232 -19.90 23.70 -12.44
C SER A 232 -19.33 24.85 -11.62
N THR A 233 -19.80 26.06 -11.88
CA THR A 233 -19.56 27.23 -11.01
C THR A 233 -20.35 27.18 -9.70
N PHE A 234 -21.12 26.11 -9.47
CA PHE A 234 -21.87 25.94 -8.24
C PHE A 234 -20.92 25.66 -7.08
N ALA A 235 -20.91 26.57 -6.10
CA ALA A 235 -20.33 26.37 -4.77
C ALA A 235 -21.09 25.23 -4.06
N LEU A 236 -20.72 23.99 -4.35
CA LEU A 236 -21.35 22.82 -3.78
C LEU A 236 -20.66 22.49 -2.45
N GLU A 237 -21.40 22.54 -1.35
CA GLU A 237 -20.98 22.05 -0.04
C GLU A 237 -20.74 20.52 -0.03
N VAL A 238 -21.36 19.81 -0.98
CA VAL A 238 -21.38 18.34 -1.03
C VAL A 238 -20.00 17.73 -1.34
N PRO A 239 -19.25 18.15 -2.38
CA PRO A 239 -17.87 17.72 -2.60
C PRO A 239 -16.98 17.86 -1.36
N ASP A 240 -17.09 18.96 -0.63
CA ASP A 240 -16.27 19.21 0.57
C ASP A 240 -16.58 18.18 1.68
N ILE A 241 -17.86 17.84 1.89
CA ILE A 241 -18.26 16.79 2.86
C ILE A 241 -17.72 15.43 2.43
N ILE A 242 -17.77 15.10 1.14
CA ILE A 242 -17.23 13.84 0.62
C ILE A 242 -15.71 13.79 0.82
N ILE A 243 -15.01 14.89 0.55
CA ILE A 243 -13.56 15.00 0.78
C ILE A 243 -13.23 14.86 2.27
N ALA A 244 -14.02 15.46 3.16
CA ALA A 244 -13.85 15.30 4.60
C ALA A 244 -14.03 13.84 5.06
N SER A 245 -14.92 13.08 4.40
CA SER A 245 -15.14 11.66 4.72
C SER A 245 -13.96 10.74 4.38
N ILE A 246 -12.97 11.23 3.61
CA ILE A 246 -11.84 10.42 3.15
C ILE A 246 -11.05 9.84 4.32
N GLY A 247 -10.79 10.63 5.36
CA GLY A 247 -10.07 10.14 6.52
C GLY A 247 -10.76 8.93 7.18
N VAL A 248 -12.09 8.95 7.24
CA VAL A 248 -12.90 7.84 7.74
C VAL A 248 -12.74 6.61 6.86
N VAL A 249 -12.87 6.76 5.54
CA VAL A 249 -12.74 5.65 4.58
C VAL A 249 -11.35 5.02 4.64
N ILE A 250 -10.30 5.85 4.68
CA ILE A 250 -8.90 5.41 4.78
C ILE A 250 -8.69 4.64 6.08
N PHE A 251 -9.18 5.16 7.20
CA PHE A 251 -9.13 4.47 8.47
C PHE A 251 -9.82 3.10 8.38
N LEU A 252 -11.04 3.01 7.85
CA LEU A 252 -11.76 1.73 7.72
C LEU A 252 -11.02 0.73 6.83
N ILE A 253 -10.49 1.18 5.68
CA ILE A 253 -9.76 0.32 4.74
C ILE A 253 -8.51 -0.28 5.41
N PHE A 254 -7.73 0.53 6.11
CA PHE A 254 -6.47 0.08 6.69
C PHE A 254 -6.62 -0.55 8.08
N ALA A 255 -7.53 -0.05 8.92
CA ALA A 255 -7.84 -0.66 10.21
C ALA A 255 -8.47 -2.05 10.07
N SER A 256 -9.16 -2.33 8.95
CA SER A 256 -9.71 -3.67 8.66
C SER A 256 -8.64 -4.74 8.42
N GLN A 257 -7.35 -4.40 8.38
CA GLN A 257 -6.27 -5.38 8.16
C GLN A 257 -6.11 -6.32 9.34
N GLU A 258 -5.99 -7.63 9.05
CA GLU A 258 -5.84 -8.67 10.08
C GLU A 258 -4.68 -8.34 11.01
N ASP A 259 -3.53 -7.92 10.49
CA ASP A 259 -2.38 -7.54 11.31
C ASP A 259 -2.69 -6.38 12.27
N VAL A 260 -3.54 -5.42 11.86
CA VAL A 260 -3.94 -4.28 12.70
C VAL A 260 -4.92 -4.74 13.76
N LEU A 261 -5.91 -5.55 13.38
CA LEU A 261 -6.89 -6.11 14.30
C LEU A 261 -6.24 -7.04 15.33
N VAL A 262 -5.19 -7.79 14.94
CA VAL A 262 -4.37 -8.60 15.83
C VAL A 262 -3.52 -7.72 16.75
N ALA A 263 -2.90 -6.64 16.22
CA ALA A 263 -2.16 -5.68 17.02
C ALA A 263 -3.05 -5.00 18.09
N TRP A 264 -4.32 -4.73 17.76
CA TRP A 264 -5.31 -4.21 18.70
C TRP A 264 -5.98 -5.29 19.57
N ARG A 265 -5.55 -6.55 19.46
CA ARG A 265 -6.10 -7.71 20.18
C ARG A 265 -7.60 -7.94 19.97
N ILE A 266 -8.17 -7.41 18.88
CA ILE A 266 -9.57 -7.64 18.47
C ILE A 266 -9.72 -9.05 17.90
N ILE A 267 -8.70 -9.52 17.18
CA ILE A 267 -8.64 -10.88 16.61
C ILE A 267 -7.53 -11.66 17.31
N ARG A 268 -7.82 -12.92 17.69
CA ARG A 268 -6.79 -13.83 18.21
C ARG A 268 -5.85 -14.22 17.07
N PRO A 269 -4.52 -14.20 17.27
CA PRO A 269 -3.58 -14.70 16.28
C PRO A 269 -3.98 -16.13 15.90
N LYS A 270 -4.09 -16.43 14.60
CA LYS A 270 -4.16 -17.82 14.15
C LYS A 270 -2.88 -18.48 14.64
N SER A 271 -3.00 -19.37 15.63
CA SER A 271 -1.86 -20.12 16.12
C SER A 271 -1.26 -20.82 14.93
N SER A 272 -0.01 -20.49 14.60
CA SER A 272 0.72 -21.20 13.57
C SER A 272 0.75 -22.65 14.03
N GLU A 273 -0.06 -23.50 13.40
CA GLU A 273 -0.07 -24.91 13.69
C GLU A 273 1.38 -25.36 13.57
N PRO A 274 2.03 -25.79 14.67
CA PRO A 274 3.45 -26.09 14.64
C PRO A 274 3.63 -27.09 13.53
N LEU A 275 4.43 -26.72 12.52
CA LEU A 275 4.75 -27.57 11.37
C LEU A 275 5.06 -28.93 11.95
N ARG A 276 4.10 -29.85 11.81
CA ARG A 276 4.22 -31.19 12.37
C ARG A 276 5.49 -31.71 11.73
N PRO A 277 6.57 -31.97 12.50
CA PRO A 277 7.83 -32.39 11.94
C PRO A 277 7.48 -33.57 11.05
N GLU A 278 7.67 -33.37 9.74
CA GLU A 278 7.27 -34.30 8.71
C GLU A 278 7.96 -35.61 9.11
N GLY A 279 7.15 -36.53 9.63
CA GLY A 279 7.63 -37.64 10.41
C GLY A 279 8.67 -38.35 9.58
N GLY A 280 9.88 -38.44 10.13
CA GLY A 280 10.99 -39.12 9.50
C GLY A 280 10.47 -40.40 8.86
N GLN A 281 10.69 -40.51 7.55
CA GLN A 281 10.66 -41.78 6.86
C GLN A 281 11.51 -42.73 7.70
N HIS A 282 10.84 -43.57 8.50
CA HIS A 282 11.40 -44.83 8.90
C HIS A 282 11.61 -45.57 7.59
N SER A 283 12.85 -45.47 7.12
CA SER A 283 13.45 -46.37 6.16
C SER A 283 13.39 -47.75 6.80
N SER A 284 12.24 -48.41 6.64
CA SER A 284 12.11 -49.83 6.83
C SER A 284 12.92 -50.44 5.71
N SER A 285 14.18 -50.69 6.01
CA SER A 285 15.08 -51.56 5.27
C SER A 285 14.42 -52.93 5.17
N GLY A 286 13.59 -53.09 4.14
CA GLY A 286 13.07 -54.37 3.70
C GLY A 286 14.23 -55.21 3.20
N HIS A 287 14.68 -56.07 4.10
CA HIS A 287 15.62 -57.16 3.90
C HIS A 287 15.27 -57.93 2.62
N ILE A 288 16.11 -57.80 1.59
CA ILE A 288 16.19 -58.78 0.50
C ILE A 288 16.62 -60.09 1.17
N SER A 289 15.77 -61.11 1.02
CA SER A 289 16.09 -62.49 1.37
C SER A 289 16.76 -63.14 0.15
N ASP A 290 17.86 -63.82 0.41
CA ASP A 290 18.63 -64.63 -0.54
C ASP A 290 17.78 -65.62 -1.33
N PRO A 291 18.04 -65.81 -2.64
CA PRO A 291 17.71 -67.05 -3.34
C PRO A 291 18.89 -68.03 -3.26
N GLN A 292 18.76 -69.04 -2.40
CA GLN A 292 19.64 -70.21 -2.41
C GLN A 292 19.22 -71.20 -3.52
N SER A 293 20.18 -71.46 -4.41
CA SER A 293 20.51 -72.76 -5.04
C SER A 293 19.40 -73.59 -5.68
N ILE A 294 19.35 -73.60 -7.02
CA ILE A 294 19.24 -74.85 -7.78
C ILE A 294 20.30 -74.84 -8.89
N GLU A 295 21.25 -75.74 -8.69
CA GLU A 295 22.26 -76.25 -9.59
C GLU A 295 21.59 -77.10 -10.69
N SER A 296 21.95 -76.87 -11.97
CA SER A 296 22.55 -77.89 -12.83
C SER A 296 22.31 -77.69 -14.35
N HIS A 297 23.36 -78.05 -15.09
CA HIS A 297 23.42 -78.56 -16.46
C HIS A 297 23.54 -77.63 -17.69
N LEU A 298 24.80 -77.56 -18.15
CA LEU A 298 25.30 -77.92 -19.49
C LEU A 298 25.07 -77.01 -20.72
N SER A 299 26.19 -76.36 -21.09
CA SER A 299 26.89 -76.51 -22.39
C SER A 299 26.37 -75.72 -23.63
N PRO A 300 27.15 -75.61 -24.72
CA PRO A 300 27.87 -74.36 -25.03
C PRO A 300 27.60 -73.84 -26.46
N SER A 301 28.13 -72.65 -26.76
CA SER A 301 28.83 -72.28 -28.01
C SER A 301 28.43 -70.92 -28.59
N THR A 302 29.46 -70.17 -28.99
CA THR A 302 29.50 -69.15 -30.07
C THR A 302 28.67 -67.88 -29.86
N LEU A 303 29.13 -66.66 -30.13
CA LEU A 303 30.17 -66.20 -31.06
C LEU A 303 30.54 -64.75 -30.66
N ALA A 304 31.81 -64.43 -30.84
CA ALA A 304 32.41 -63.12 -30.64
C ALA A 304 31.77 -62.00 -31.49
N LEU A 305 31.73 -60.77 -30.96
CA LEU A 305 32.43 -59.65 -31.62
C LEU A 305 32.65 -58.49 -30.64
N ALA A 306 33.92 -58.17 -30.43
CA ALA A 306 34.38 -56.98 -29.75
C ALA A 306 34.10 -55.73 -30.60
N SER A 307 33.69 -54.64 -29.95
CA SER A 307 34.03 -53.30 -30.42
C SER A 307 34.42 -52.44 -29.24
N HIS A 308 35.73 -52.31 -29.13
CA HIS A 308 36.53 -51.44 -28.30
C HIS A 308 36.36 -49.99 -28.77
N LYS A 309 36.50 -49.02 -27.83
CA LYS A 309 37.17 -47.71 -27.99
C LYS A 309 36.29 -46.48 -27.74
N GLY A 310 36.67 -45.70 -26.72
CA GLY A 310 36.43 -44.27 -26.70
C GLY A 310 36.29 -43.63 -25.33
N ASP A 311 37.28 -43.77 -24.45
CA ASP A 311 37.43 -42.91 -23.28
C ASP A 311 37.67 -41.45 -23.73
N HIS A 312 36.76 -40.56 -23.36
CA HIS A 312 37.08 -39.14 -23.17
C HIS A 312 36.62 -38.73 -21.77
N HIS A 313 37.60 -38.68 -20.88
CA HIS A 313 37.58 -37.85 -19.69
C HIS A 313 37.32 -36.39 -20.11
N GLU A 314 36.14 -35.86 -19.77
CA GLU A 314 35.93 -34.42 -19.73
C GLU A 314 35.74 -34.00 -18.27
N LEU A 315 36.60 -33.05 -17.87
CA LEU A 315 36.76 -32.58 -16.51
C LEU A 315 35.49 -31.90 -15.98
N GLN A 316 35.14 -32.24 -14.75
CA GLN A 316 34.28 -31.44 -13.87
C GLN A 316 34.73 -29.97 -13.80
N PRO A 317 33.81 -29.00 -13.96
CA PRO A 317 33.89 -27.73 -13.28
C PRO A 317 33.14 -27.84 -11.95
N SER A 318 33.92 -27.72 -10.87
CA SER A 318 33.47 -27.50 -9.51
C SER A 318 32.45 -26.35 -9.42
N PRO A 319 31.30 -26.50 -8.74
CA PRO A 319 30.45 -25.37 -8.43
C PRO A 319 31.10 -24.55 -7.31
N THR A 320 31.77 -23.47 -7.69
CA THR A 320 32.21 -22.40 -6.79
C THR A 320 31.01 -21.86 -6.03
N ASN A 321 30.95 -22.24 -4.76
CA ASN A 321 30.01 -21.80 -3.76
C ASN A 321 30.39 -20.38 -3.34
N HIS A 322 29.84 -19.36 -4.02
CA HIS A 322 29.96 -17.98 -3.55
C HIS A 322 29.05 -17.75 -2.35
N ARG A 323 29.58 -18.11 -1.19
CA ARG A 323 29.13 -17.66 0.13
C ARG A 323 29.40 -16.15 0.21
N PHE A 324 28.40 -15.35 -0.16
CA PHE A 324 28.38 -13.93 0.19
C PHE A 324 28.00 -13.83 1.66
N GLU A 325 29.03 -13.90 2.49
CA GLU A 325 29.02 -13.37 3.85
C GLU A 325 28.90 -11.85 3.71
N SER A 326 27.71 -11.33 4.02
CA SER A 326 27.52 -9.91 4.27
C SER A 326 27.07 -9.81 5.71
N ASP A 327 28.06 -9.61 6.57
CA ASP A 327 27.90 -9.04 7.90
C ASP A 327 27.20 -7.69 7.75
N VAL A 328 25.92 -7.66 8.12
CA VAL A 328 25.29 -6.44 8.61
C VAL A 328 24.87 -6.73 10.03
N GLU A 329 25.88 -6.65 10.88
CA GLU A 329 25.77 -6.36 12.29
C GLU A 329 25.18 -4.94 12.42
N SER A 330 23.89 -4.89 12.73
CA SER A 330 23.24 -3.72 13.33
C SER A 330 22.13 -4.24 14.23
N GLU A 331 22.57 -4.67 15.41
CA GLU A 331 22.11 -4.16 16.69
C GLU A 331 20.74 -3.45 16.65
N ALA A 332 19.69 -4.18 17.04
CA ALA A 332 18.52 -3.61 17.69
C ALA A 332 17.90 -4.66 18.60
N THR A 333 18.59 -4.90 19.70
CA THR A 333 18.01 -5.46 20.93
C THR A 333 16.96 -4.49 21.44
N ALA A 334 15.69 -4.76 21.13
CA ALA A 334 14.56 -4.17 21.86
C ALA A 334 13.37 -5.13 21.82
N THR A 335 13.50 -6.23 22.56
CA THR A 335 12.35 -6.87 23.21
C THR A 335 11.72 -5.85 24.16
N SER A 336 10.71 -5.13 23.69
CA SER A 336 9.75 -4.46 24.57
C SER A 336 8.40 -5.11 24.36
N SER A 337 7.97 -5.83 25.38
CA SER A 337 6.63 -6.34 25.55
C SER A 337 5.62 -5.21 25.39
N CYS A 338 4.83 -5.23 24.32
CA CYS A 338 3.55 -4.49 24.27
C CYS A 338 2.53 -5.21 25.17
N GLN A 339 2.77 -5.19 26.48
CA GLN A 339 1.75 -5.42 27.50
C GLN A 339 1.13 -4.07 27.84
N VAL A 340 0.05 -3.73 27.12
CA VAL A 340 -1.02 -2.88 27.65
C VAL A 340 -2.08 -3.78 28.26
#